data_AF-A0A8S3TGF2-F1
#
_entry.id   AF-A0A8S3TGF2-F1
#
_cell.length_a   1.000
_cell.length_b   1.000
_cell.length_c   1.000
_cell.angle_alpha   90.00
_cell.angle_beta   90.00
_cell.angle_gamma   90.00
#
_symmetry.space_group_name_H-M   'P 1'
#
loop_
_entity.id
_entity.type
_entity.pdbx_description
1 polymer ?
#
loop_
_entity_poly.entity_id
_entity_poly.type
_entity_poly.pdbx_seq_one_letter_code
_entity_poly.pdbx_strand_id
1 'polypeptide(L)'
;MQKKKTTTSTTSEYESIVDHYILGFDLERASLNEMTSDNIEFLRKKWSYWFDTLDVNHDGKITKADVDYTLNQFPIVEGLSKIEGKLADDQIEKWWNTYILKGKHEVSKEGFLDDFEKGYTESKSNFIAIIKSLCEDMTNIIDADKTKMISLDNYVKAFKTVGLDNDKLLQKAFAHYKPSHGMISIQEYIDDWVVLL
;
A
#
# COMPACT_ATOMS: atom_id res chain seq x y z
N MET A 1 -28.11 -6.58 -27.74
CA MET A 1 -27.88 -6.75 -26.29
C MET A 1 -26.49 -7.33 -26.10
N GLN A 2 -25.51 -6.50 -25.72
CA GLN A 2 -24.16 -6.95 -25.42
C GLN A 2 -24.15 -7.59 -24.02
N LYS A 3 -23.70 -8.85 -23.93
CA LYS A 3 -23.49 -9.55 -22.67
C LYS A 3 -22.28 -8.91 -21.97
N LYS A 4 -22.51 -8.28 -20.81
CA LYS A 4 -21.43 -7.91 -19.88
C LYS A 4 -20.70 -9.19 -19.46
N LYS A 5 -19.42 -9.29 -19.80
CA LYS A 5 -18.51 -10.26 -19.19
C LYS A 5 -18.22 -9.75 -17.78
N THR A 6 -18.80 -10.40 -16.79
CA THR A 6 -18.35 -10.32 -15.40
C THR A 6 -17.10 -11.18 -15.29
N THR A 7 -15.92 -10.55 -15.31
CA THR A 7 -14.66 -11.22 -14.98
C THR A 7 -14.64 -11.40 -13.48
N THR A 8 -14.90 -12.63 -13.04
CA THR A 8 -14.72 -13.03 -11.63
C THR A 8 -13.24 -13.37 -11.48
N SER A 9 -12.45 -12.41 -11.01
CA SER A 9 -11.11 -12.71 -10.49
C SER A 9 -11.29 -13.67 -9.31
N THR A 10 -10.59 -14.80 -9.36
CA THR A 10 -10.75 -15.89 -8.38
C THR A 10 -9.83 -15.65 -7.18
N THR A 11 -10.28 -16.08 -6.00
CA THR A 11 -9.52 -15.99 -4.72
C THR A 11 -8.07 -16.48 -4.82
N SER A 12 -7.73 -17.37 -5.78
CA SER A 12 -6.35 -17.85 -5.96
C SER A 12 -5.39 -16.88 -6.67
N GLU A 13 -5.88 -15.95 -7.50
CA GLU A 13 -5.04 -14.89 -8.08
C GLU A 13 -4.69 -13.83 -7.01
N TYR A 14 -5.65 -13.54 -6.12
CA TYR A 14 -5.44 -12.70 -4.93
C TYR A 14 -4.44 -13.30 -3.96
N GLU A 15 -4.56 -14.59 -3.63
CA GLU A 15 -3.58 -15.28 -2.78
C GLU A 15 -2.18 -15.23 -3.38
N SER A 16 -2.02 -15.37 -4.70
CA SER A 16 -0.74 -15.27 -5.41
C SER A 16 -0.09 -13.87 -5.37
N ILE A 17 -0.89 -12.80 -5.54
CA ILE A 17 -0.39 -11.41 -5.56
C ILE A 17 0.01 -10.97 -4.15
N VAL A 18 -0.79 -11.32 -3.14
CA VAL A 18 -0.48 -10.96 -1.75
C VAL A 18 0.64 -11.85 -1.20
N ASP A 19 0.67 -13.15 -1.53
CA ASP A 19 1.78 -14.05 -1.16
C ASP A 19 3.09 -13.48 -1.71
N HIS A 20 3.08 -12.88 -2.91
CA HIS A 20 4.24 -12.18 -3.46
C HIS A 20 4.52 -10.80 -2.85
N TYR A 21 3.52 -10.05 -2.40
CA TYR A 21 3.75 -8.74 -1.75
C TYR A 21 4.50 -8.92 -0.42
N ILE A 22 4.04 -9.86 0.40
CA ILE A 22 4.53 -10.07 1.76
C ILE A 22 5.68 -11.08 1.79
N LEU A 23 5.63 -12.13 0.95
CA LEU A 23 6.70 -13.13 0.89
C LEU A 23 7.68 -12.89 -0.25
N GLY A 24 7.29 -12.24 -1.34
CA GLY A 24 8.25 -11.86 -2.39
C GLY A 24 9.20 -10.77 -1.91
N PHE A 25 8.70 -9.80 -1.12
CA PHE A 25 9.54 -8.76 -0.52
C PHE A 25 10.56 -9.32 0.49
N ASP A 26 10.14 -10.26 1.36
CA ASP A 26 11.00 -10.79 2.43
C ASP A 26 11.73 -12.11 2.11
N LEU A 27 11.25 -12.95 1.19
CA LEU A 27 11.97 -14.17 0.74
C LEU A 27 12.98 -13.88 -0.37
N GLU A 28 12.73 -12.95 -1.30
CA GLU A 28 13.77 -12.55 -2.26
C GLU A 28 14.91 -11.81 -1.55
N ARG A 29 14.61 -11.02 -0.52
CA ARG A 29 15.58 -10.41 0.42
C ARG A 29 16.54 -11.43 1.04
N ALA A 30 16.08 -12.65 1.33
CA ALA A 30 16.91 -13.72 1.88
C ALA A 30 17.78 -14.43 0.83
N SER A 31 17.41 -14.36 -0.45
CA SER A 31 18.16 -14.96 -1.57
C SER A 31 19.15 -13.98 -2.25
N LEU A 32 19.02 -12.67 -1.99
CA LEU A 32 19.71 -11.60 -2.72
C LEU A 32 20.77 -10.87 -1.88
N ASN A 33 21.67 -11.61 -1.23
CA ASN A 33 22.89 -11.05 -0.61
C ASN A 33 23.87 -10.37 -1.61
N GLU A 34 23.50 -10.21 -2.89
CA GLU A 34 24.36 -9.66 -3.95
C GLU A 34 23.70 -8.57 -4.83
N MET A 35 22.42 -8.20 -4.64
CA MET A 35 21.78 -7.13 -5.45
C MET A 35 21.57 -5.88 -4.61
N THR A 36 22.20 -4.77 -5.01
CA THR A 36 22.12 -3.48 -4.33
C THR A 36 20.73 -2.86 -4.49
N SER A 37 20.29 -2.07 -3.50
CA SER A 37 19.01 -1.35 -3.46
C SER A 37 18.80 -0.34 -4.61
N ASP A 38 19.79 -0.16 -5.48
CA ASP A 38 19.73 0.68 -6.68
C ASP A 38 19.31 -0.08 -7.95
N ASN A 39 18.95 -1.37 -7.87
CA ASN A 39 18.46 -2.09 -9.04
C ASN A 39 17.02 -1.67 -9.39
N ILE A 40 16.87 -0.92 -10.47
CA ILE A 40 15.59 -0.41 -10.93
C ILE A 40 14.58 -1.52 -11.27
N GLU A 41 15.03 -2.70 -11.70
CA GLU A 41 14.16 -3.85 -11.97
C GLU A 41 13.50 -4.35 -10.67
N PHE A 42 14.27 -4.42 -9.59
CA PHE A 42 13.75 -4.76 -8.27
C PHE A 42 12.78 -3.70 -7.76
N LEU A 43 13.12 -2.42 -7.92
CA LEU A 43 12.26 -1.31 -7.51
C LEU A 43 10.93 -1.28 -8.29
N ARG A 44 10.97 -1.48 -9.61
CA ARG A 44 9.77 -1.59 -10.45
C ARG A 44 8.90 -2.77 -10.03
N LYS A 45 9.50 -3.90 -9.69
CA LYS A 45 8.74 -5.06 -9.16
C LYS A 45 8.03 -4.71 -7.84
N LYS A 46 8.74 -4.04 -6.91
CA LYS A 46 8.16 -3.54 -5.66
C LYS A 46 6.99 -2.58 -5.91
N TRP A 47 7.17 -1.59 -6.78
CA TRP A 47 6.12 -0.62 -7.11
C TRP A 47 4.96 -1.24 -7.87
N SER A 48 5.20 -2.28 -8.67
CA SER A 48 4.14 -3.04 -9.35
C SER A 48 3.23 -3.71 -8.34
N TYR A 49 3.80 -4.31 -7.30
CA TYR A 49 2.99 -4.89 -6.22
C TYR A 49 2.20 -3.83 -5.48
N TRP A 50 2.79 -2.67 -5.23
CA TRP A 50 2.05 -1.56 -4.62
C TRP A 50 0.90 -1.09 -5.51
N PHE A 51 1.11 -0.95 -6.82
CA PHE A 51 0.04 -0.65 -7.77
C PHE A 51 -1.12 -1.66 -7.65
N ASP A 52 -0.82 -2.96 -7.60
CA ASP A 52 -1.84 -4.01 -7.52
C ASP A 52 -2.67 -3.94 -6.22
N THR A 53 -2.13 -3.36 -5.15
CA THR A 53 -2.89 -3.09 -3.91
C THR A 53 -3.73 -1.81 -3.98
N LEU A 54 -3.39 -0.88 -4.86
CA LEU A 54 -4.12 0.38 -5.04
C LEU A 54 -5.23 0.27 -6.10
N ASP A 55 -5.05 -0.60 -7.09
CA ASP A 55 -6.09 -1.01 -8.05
C ASP A 55 -7.01 -2.05 -7.39
N VAL A 56 -7.79 -1.59 -6.40
CA VAL A 56 -8.62 -2.46 -5.54
C VAL A 56 -9.76 -3.14 -6.30
N ASN A 57 -10.15 -2.60 -7.46
CA ASN A 57 -11.15 -3.21 -8.33
C ASN A 57 -10.54 -4.14 -9.40
N HIS A 58 -9.22 -4.12 -9.56
CA HIS A 58 -8.40 -4.95 -10.45
C HIS A 58 -8.77 -4.85 -11.93
N ASP A 59 -9.07 -3.63 -12.41
CA ASP A 59 -9.30 -3.37 -13.84
C ASP A 59 -8.01 -2.97 -14.59
N GLY A 60 -6.87 -2.95 -13.90
CA GLY A 60 -5.55 -2.59 -14.42
C GLY A 60 -5.25 -1.09 -14.34
N LYS A 61 -6.12 -0.30 -13.70
CA LYS A 61 -6.03 1.16 -13.63
C LYS A 61 -6.50 1.67 -12.28
N ILE A 62 -5.76 2.64 -11.74
CA ILE A 62 -6.20 3.39 -10.57
C ILE A 62 -7.06 4.57 -11.03
N THR A 63 -8.28 4.65 -10.51
CA THR A 63 -9.28 5.68 -10.82
C THR A 63 -10.00 6.17 -9.56
N LYS A 64 -10.98 7.08 -9.72
CA LYS A 64 -11.87 7.48 -8.63
C LYS A 64 -12.65 6.30 -8.05
N ALA A 65 -12.91 5.25 -8.83
CA ALA A 65 -13.62 4.07 -8.34
C ALA A 65 -12.85 3.37 -7.20
N ASP A 66 -11.52 3.35 -7.27
CA ASP A 66 -10.65 2.77 -6.25
C ASP A 66 -10.63 3.62 -4.97
N VAL A 67 -10.65 4.94 -5.14
CA VAL A 67 -10.82 5.90 -4.03
C VAL A 67 -12.17 5.65 -3.35
N ASP A 68 -13.25 5.58 -4.11
CA ASP A 68 -14.60 5.36 -3.60
C ASP A 68 -14.74 4.00 -2.91
N TYR A 69 -14.11 2.95 -3.46
CA TYR A 69 -14.06 1.65 -2.81
C TYR A 69 -13.36 1.75 -1.44
N THR A 70 -12.18 2.36 -1.40
CA THR A 70 -11.41 2.55 -0.15
C THR A 70 -12.21 3.32 0.89
N LEU A 71 -12.86 4.42 0.50
CA LEU A 71 -13.73 5.23 1.36
C LEU A 71 -14.92 4.44 1.89
N ASN A 72 -15.49 3.52 1.09
CA ASN A 72 -16.58 2.67 1.55
C ASN A 72 -16.13 1.58 2.52
N GLN A 73 -14.90 1.08 2.40
CA GLN A 73 -14.37 0.05 3.31
C GLN A 73 -13.86 0.63 4.63
N PHE A 74 -13.26 1.83 4.61
CA PHE A 74 -12.64 2.45 5.78
C PHE A 74 -13.57 2.55 7.02
N PRO A 75 -14.84 3.00 6.93
CA PRO A 75 -15.75 3.08 8.08
C PRO A 75 -16.29 1.71 8.53
N ILE A 76 -16.18 0.68 7.70
CA ILE A 76 -16.63 -0.69 8.02
C ILE A 76 -15.58 -1.42 8.87
N VAL A 77 -14.32 -0.99 8.80
CA VAL A 77 -13.23 -1.56 9.58
C VAL A 77 -13.23 -1.01 11.01
N GLU A 78 -13.83 -1.78 11.91
CA GLU A 78 -13.98 -1.46 13.33
C GLU A 78 -12.64 -1.04 13.99
N GLY A 79 -12.59 0.15 14.58
CA GLY A 79 -11.40 0.65 15.31
C GLY A 79 -10.55 1.67 14.56
N LEU A 80 -10.68 1.80 13.23
CA LEU A 80 -10.10 2.92 12.46
C LEU A 80 -10.96 4.21 12.57
N SER A 81 -12.17 4.08 13.11
CA SER A 81 -13.26 5.06 13.11
C SER A 81 -13.20 6.15 14.19
N LYS A 82 -12.03 6.44 14.80
CA LYS A 82 -11.95 7.51 15.82
C LYS A 82 -11.80 8.91 15.24
N ILE A 83 -11.51 9.02 13.94
CA ILE A 83 -11.70 10.26 13.18
C ILE A 83 -13.19 10.30 12.78
N GLU A 84 -13.89 11.40 13.09
CA GLU A 84 -15.30 11.57 12.70
C GLU A 84 -15.45 11.37 11.19
N GLY A 85 -16.35 10.47 10.77
CA GLY A 85 -16.40 9.89 9.41
C GLY A 85 -16.01 10.82 8.25
N LYS A 86 -16.66 11.99 8.12
CA LYS A 86 -16.39 12.94 7.03
C LYS A 86 -14.95 13.48 7.02
N LEU A 87 -14.33 13.67 8.19
CA LEU A 87 -12.95 14.14 8.29
C LEU A 87 -11.95 13.06 7.86
N ALA A 88 -12.28 11.78 8.08
CA ALA A 88 -11.47 10.67 7.58
C ALA A 88 -11.57 10.57 6.05
N ASP A 89 -12.78 10.70 5.51
CA ASP A 89 -13.02 10.65 4.06
C ASP A 89 -12.24 11.74 3.32
N ASP A 90 -12.31 12.98 3.79
CA ASP A 90 -11.59 14.12 3.20
C ASP A 90 -10.06 13.91 3.24
N GLN A 91 -9.53 13.28 4.31
CA GLN A 91 -8.10 13.00 4.44
C GLN A 91 -7.64 11.86 3.52
N ILE A 92 -8.43 10.80 3.39
CA ILE A 92 -8.16 9.67 2.48
C ILE A 92 -8.20 10.15 1.03
N GLU A 93 -9.24 10.91 0.65
CA GLU A 93 -9.34 11.48 -0.70
C GLU A 93 -8.19 12.43 -1.00
N LYS A 94 -7.80 13.28 -0.03
CA LYS A 94 -6.63 14.15 -0.17
C LYS A 94 -5.35 13.35 -0.38
N TRP A 95 -5.16 12.25 0.35
CA TRP A 95 -3.99 11.38 0.21
C TRP A 95 -3.90 10.79 -1.20
N TRP A 96 -5.00 10.22 -1.70
CA TRP A 96 -5.07 9.66 -3.06
C TRP A 96 -4.74 10.71 -4.12
N ASN A 97 -5.32 11.91 -4.00
CA ASN A 97 -5.11 12.98 -4.97
C ASN A 97 -3.69 13.56 -4.92
N THR A 98 -3.07 13.59 -3.74
CA THR A 98 -1.72 14.15 -3.55
C THR A 98 -0.64 13.20 -4.05
N TYR A 99 -0.74 11.91 -3.71
CA TYR A 99 0.37 10.97 -3.90
C TYR A 99 0.17 10.00 -5.07
N ILE A 100 -1.07 9.65 -5.41
CA ILE A 100 -1.36 8.60 -6.40
C ILE A 100 -1.92 9.20 -7.71
N LEU A 101 -3.08 9.83 -7.66
CA LEU A 101 -3.74 10.38 -8.84
C LEU A 101 -3.03 11.63 -9.36
N LYS A 102 -2.52 12.51 -8.48
CA LYS A 102 -1.76 13.73 -8.84
C LYS A 102 -2.50 14.60 -9.88
N GLY A 103 -3.83 14.68 -9.77
CA GLY A 103 -4.69 15.41 -10.71
C GLY A 103 -5.04 14.66 -12.02
N LYS A 104 -4.57 13.42 -12.20
CA LYS A 104 -4.95 12.54 -13.30
C LYS A 104 -6.32 11.90 -13.00
N HIS A 105 -7.10 11.64 -14.05
CA HIS A 105 -8.35 10.89 -13.95
C HIS A 105 -8.14 9.38 -13.85
N GLU A 106 -7.02 8.90 -14.38
CA GLU A 106 -6.65 7.49 -14.48
C GLU A 106 -5.12 7.37 -14.40
N VAL A 107 -4.65 6.35 -13.71
CA VAL A 107 -3.23 5.95 -13.71
C VAL A 107 -3.14 4.48 -14.10
N SER A 108 -2.52 4.20 -15.24
CA SER A 108 -2.21 2.82 -15.64
C SER A 108 -1.02 2.28 -14.85
N LYS A 109 -0.89 0.95 -14.79
CA LYS A 109 0.26 0.29 -14.15
C LYS A 109 1.60 0.81 -14.67
N GLU A 110 1.77 0.86 -15.99
CA GLU A 110 3.03 1.35 -16.59
C GLU A 110 3.26 2.82 -16.28
N GLY A 111 2.22 3.66 -16.34
CA GLY A 111 2.34 5.08 -15.99
C GLY A 111 2.69 5.31 -14.53
N PHE A 112 2.22 4.45 -13.62
CA PHE A 112 2.61 4.44 -12.22
C PHE A 112 4.09 4.09 -12.04
N LEU A 113 4.54 3.00 -12.67
CA LEU A 113 5.93 2.54 -12.60
C LEU A 113 6.90 3.58 -13.15
N ASP A 114 6.56 4.20 -14.28
CA ASP A 114 7.40 5.21 -14.93
C ASP A 114 7.48 6.51 -14.11
N ASP A 115 6.37 6.96 -13.52
CA ASP A 115 6.38 8.12 -12.62
C ASP A 115 7.29 7.88 -11.39
N PHE A 116 7.28 6.64 -10.89
CA PHE A 116 8.07 6.24 -9.73
C PHE A 116 9.57 6.09 -10.06
N GLU A 117 9.89 5.40 -11.15
CA GLU A 117 11.26 5.28 -11.66
C GLU A 117 11.84 6.65 -11.97
N LYS A 118 11.07 7.51 -12.65
CA LYS A 118 11.49 8.88 -12.94
C LYS A 118 11.76 9.66 -11.65
N GLY A 119 10.85 9.62 -10.68
CA GLY A 119 11.04 10.32 -9.40
C GLY A 119 12.31 9.85 -8.68
N TYR A 120 12.52 8.52 -8.63
CA TYR A 120 13.69 7.91 -8.02
C TYR A 120 15.01 8.30 -8.73
N THR A 121 15.02 8.22 -10.07
CA THR A 121 16.22 8.48 -10.89
C THR A 121 16.56 9.97 -11.01
N GLU A 122 15.57 10.87 -11.03
CA GLU A 122 15.80 12.32 -11.06
C GLU A 122 16.36 12.84 -9.73
N SER A 123 15.81 12.37 -8.61
CA SER A 123 16.32 12.74 -7.29
C SER A 123 15.89 11.72 -6.22
N LYS A 124 16.78 10.77 -5.94
CA LYS A 124 16.59 9.76 -4.89
C LYS A 124 16.21 10.36 -3.54
N SER A 125 16.87 11.45 -3.10
CA SER A 125 16.57 12.11 -1.82
C SER A 125 15.17 12.71 -1.79
N ASN A 126 14.72 13.34 -2.88
CA ASN A 126 13.39 13.92 -2.96
C ASN A 126 12.33 12.83 -3.06
N PHE A 127 12.59 11.77 -3.83
CA PHE A 127 11.72 10.61 -3.93
C PHE A 127 11.51 9.97 -2.56
N ILE A 128 12.61 9.69 -1.82
CA ILE A 128 12.55 9.18 -0.45
C ILE A 128 11.73 10.12 0.45
N ALA A 129 11.91 11.44 0.37
CA ALA A 129 11.13 12.38 1.16
C ALA A 129 9.62 12.30 0.85
N ILE A 130 9.25 12.15 -0.43
CA ILE A 130 7.85 11.94 -0.85
C ILE A 130 7.30 10.63 -0.31
N ILE A 131 8.06 9.53 -0.39
CA ILE A 131 7.68 8.23 0.17
C ILE A 131 7.50 8.30 1.69
N LYS A 132 8.35 9.06 2.40
CA LYS A 132 8.15 9.30 3.83
C LYS A 132 6.84 10.04 4.09
N SER A 133 6.60 11.16 3.40
CA SER A 133 5.39 11.96 3.60
C SER A 133 4.11 11.19 3.30
N LEU A 134 4.08 10.35 2.26
CA LEU A 134 2.87 9.56 1.97
C LEU A 134 2.60 8.49 3.03
N CYS A 135 3.64 7.84 3.56
CA CYS A 135 3.49 6.87 4.64
C CYS A 135 3.11 7.56 5.96
N GLU A 136 3.68 8.73 6.28
CA GLU A 136 3.31 9.54 7.44
C GLU A 136 1.84 10.00 7.37
N ASP A 137 1.39 10.51 6.22
CA ASP A 137 0.00 10.95 6.07
C ASP A 137 -0.99 9.79 6.21
N MET A 138 -0.70 8.63 5.59
CA MET A 138 -1.56 7.44 5.72
C MET A 138 -1.58 6.90 7.14
N THR A 139 -0.41 6.84 7.79
CA THR A 139 -0.34 6.37 9.18
C THR A 139 -1.00 7.33 10.15
N ASN A 140 -0.98 8.66 9.92
CA ASN A 140 -1.76 9.61 10.72
C ASN A 140 -3.28 9.41 10.59
N ILE A 141 -3.75 8.95 9.42
CA ILE A 141 -5.16 8.61 9.20
C ILE A 141 -5.54 7.34 9.98
N ILE A 142 -4.64 6.35 10.03
CA ILE A 142 -4.87 5.04 10.67
C ILE A 142 -4.60 5.07 12.19
N ASP A 143 -3.60 5.83 12.65
CA ASP A 143 -3.20 6.04 14.05
C ASP A 143 -4.06 7.11 14.72
N ALA A 144 -5.38 6.89 14.71
CA ALA A 144 -6.34 7.85 15.23
C ALA A 144 -6.20 8.10 16.75
N ASP A 145 -5.57 7.18 17.50
CA ASP A 145 -5.22 7.36 18.91
C ASP A 145 -3.83 7.98 19.14
N LYS A 146 -3.12 8.32 18.05
CA LYS A 146 -1.83 9.03 18.05
C LYS A 146 -0.76 8.35 18.88
N THR A 147 -0.82 7.02 18.94
CA THR A 147 0.13 6.21 19.69
C THR A 147 1.50 6.17 19.00
N LYS A 148 1.55 6.52 17.71
CA LYS A 148 2.67 6.35 16.80
C LYS A 148 3.11 4.89 16.64
N MET A 149 2.22 3.97 17.00
CA MET A 149 2.46 2.54 16.98
C MET A 149 1.38 1.86 16.15
N ILE A 150 1.77 0.84 15.40
CA ILE A 150 0.88 0.00 14.61
C ILE A 150 0.82 -1.35 15.30
N SER A 151 -0.37 -1.73 15.77
CA SER A 151 -0.66 -3.07 16.26
C SER A 151 -0.90 -4.03 15.09
N LEU A 152 -0.75 -5.33 15.33
CA LEU A 152 -1.13 -6.34 14.34
C LEU A 152 -2.60 -6.19 13.89
N ASP A 153 -3.49 -5.88 14.83
CA ASP A 153 -4.92 -5.68 14.54
C ASP A 153 -5.13 -4.48 13.62
N ASN A 154 -4.52 -3.33 13.91
CA ASN A 154 -4.60 -2.14 13.06
C ASN A 154 -3.94 -2.37 11.70
N TYR A 155 -2.82 -3.10 11.66
CA TYR A 155 -2.14 -3.48 10.42
C TYR A 155 -3.05 -4.31 9.53
N VAL A 156 -3.62 -5.40 10.05
CA VAL A 156 -4.53 -6.28 9.30
C VAL A 156 -5.75 -5.50 8.80
N LYS A 157 -6.34 -4.70 9.68
CA LYS A 157 -7.51 -3.85 9.39
C LYS A 157 -7.24 -2.87 8.25
N ALA A 158 -6.11 -2.18 8.26
CA ALA A 158 -5.72 -1.26 7.20
C ALA A 158 -5.65 -1.95 5.84
N PHE A 159 -5.02 -3.13 5.76
CA PHE A 159 -4.91 -3.87 4.50
C PHE A 159 -6.24 -4.43 3.97
N LYS A 160 -7.20 -4.73 4.85
CA LYS A 160 -8.56 -5.10 4.41
C LYS A 160 -9.30 -3.95 3.72
N THR A 161 -9.02 -2.70 4.07
CA THR A 161 -9.65 -1.54 3.42
C THR A 161 -9.32 -1.43 1.93
N VAL A 162 -8.19 -2.02 1.52
CA VAL A 162 -7.71 -2.08 0.14
C VAL A 162 -7.88 -3.48 -0.48
N GLY A 163 -8.80 -4.29 0.08
CA GLY A 163 -9.19 -5.59 -0.49
C GLY A 163 -8.25 -6.76 -0.17
N LEU A 164 -7.23 -6.59 0.69
CA LEU A 164 -6.36 -7.69 1.09
C LEU A 164 -6.93 -8.41 2.32
N ASP A 165 -7.71 -9.46 2.10
CA ASP A 165 -8.35 -10.26 3.15
C ASP A 165 -7.65 -11.63 3.35
N ASN A 166 -6.36 -11.60 3.73
CA ASN A 166 -5.59 -12.80 4.08
C ASN A 166 -4.84 -12.62 5.41
N ASP A 167 -5.53 -12.89 6.51
CA ASP A 167 -5.03 -12.68 7.87
C ASP A 167 -3.72 -13.40 8.16
N LYS A 168 -3.56 -14.66 7.69
CA LYS A 168 -2.34 -15.46 7.95
C LYS A 168 -1.11 -14.80 7.33
N LEU A 169 -1.30 -14.25 6.15
CA LEU A 169 -0.25 -13.62 5.40
C LEU A 169 0.09 -12.24 5.96
N LEU A 170 -0.92 -11.43 6.30
CA LEU A 170 -0.74 -10.15 6.97
C LEU A 170 -0.04 -10.31 8.33
N GLN A 171 -0.35 -11.39 9.08
CA GLN A 171 0.38 -11.76 10.30
C GLN A 171 1.85 -12.06 10.03
N LYS A 172 2.14 -12.79 8.95
CA LYS A 172 3.51 -13.11 8.56
C LYS A 172 4.29 -11.85 8.15
N ALA A 173 3.67 -10.94 7.39
CA ALA A 173 4.23 -9.62 7.08
C ALA A 173 4.57 -8.83 8.33
N PHE A 174 3.60 -8.72 9.24
CA PHE A 174 3.75 -7.96 10.47
C PHE A 174 4.92 -8.49 11.31
N ALA A 175 5.14 -9.81 11.32
CA ALA A 175 6.26 -10.42 12.03
C ALA A 175 7.65 -10.05 11.48
N HIS A 176 7.77 -9.70 10.19
CA HIS A 176 9.06 -9.31 9.57
C HIS A 176 9.63 -8.01 10.15
N TYR A 177 8.77 -7.11 10.61
CA TYR A 177 9.16 -5.89 11.31
C TYR A 177 9.68 -6.14 12.74
N LYS A 178 9.67 -7.38 13.24
CA LYS A 178 10.12 -7.77 14.59
C LYS A 178 9.48 -6.90 15.68
N PRO A 179 8.14 -6.89 15.77
CA PRO A 179 7.39 -6.01 16.67
C PRO A 179 7.85 -6.16 18.13
N SER A 180 8.10 -5.01 18.78
CA SER A 180 8.37 -4.96 20.22
C SER A 180 7.04 -4.91 20.96
N HIS A 181 6.82 -5.86 21.88
CA HIS A 181 5.55 -5.98 22.63
C HIS A 181 4.30 -6.07 21.73
N GLY A 182 4.44 -6.65 20.53
CA GLY A 182 3.34 -6.81 19.57
C GLY A 182 2.99 -5.55 18.77
N MET A 183 3.85 -4.53 18.82
CA MET A 183 3.67 -3.25 18.13
C MET A 183 4.91 -2.92 17.29
N ILE A 184 4.72 -2.21 16.17
CA ILE A 184 5.81 -1.59 15.41
C ILE A 184 5.63 -0.07 15.47
N SER A 185 6.70 0.70 15.55
CA SER A 185 6.57 2.15 15.41
C SER A 185 6.27 2.52 13.96
N ILE A 186 5.53 3.60 13.75
CA ILE A 186 5.32 4.18 12.41
C ILE A 186 6.67 4.46 11.73
N GLN A 187 7.68 4.90 12.48
CA GLN A 187 9.01 5.16 11.95
C GLN A 187 9.69 3.89 11.44
N GLU A 188 9.63 2.78 12.18
CA GLU A 188 10.18 1.49 11.72
C GLU A 188 9.48 1.00 10.45
N TYR A 189 8.16 1.17 10.36
CA TYR A 189 7.40 0.87 9.14
C TYR A 189 7.87 1.73 7.96
N ILE A 190 7.97 3.05 8.14
CA ILE A 190 8.43 3.98 7.10
C ILE A 190 9.89 3.68 6.68
N ASP A 191 10.76 3.42 7.65
CA ASP A 191 12.17 3.18 7.39
C ASP A 191 12.37 1.89 6.60
N ASP A 192 11.61 0.82 6.84
CA ASP A 192 11.71 -0.40 6.02
C ASP A 192 11.22 -0.16 4.57
N TRP A 193 10.21 0.69 4.39
CA TRP A 193 9.76 1.13 3.06
C TRP A 193 10.82 1.94 2.30
N VAL A 194 11.61 2.75 3.03
CA VAL A 194 12.59 3.69 2.49
C VAL A 194 14.01 3.15 2.41
N VAL A 195 14.46 2.30 3.34
CA VAL A 195 15.81 1.71 3.38
C VAL A 195 16.09 0.86 2.13
N LEU A 196 15.03 0.41 1.47
CA LEU A 196 15.08 -0.35 0.22
C LEU A 196 14.90 0.54 -1.03
N LEU A 197 14.99 1.86 -0.88
CA LEU A 197 15.13 2.87 -1.94
C LEU A 197 16.54 3.45 -1.84
#